data_AF-A0A5C8SY60-F1
#
_entry.id   AF-A0A5C8SY60-F1
#
_cell.length_a   1.000
_cell.length_b   1.000
_cell.length_c   1.000
_cell.angle_alpha   90.00
_cell.angle_beta   90.00
_cell.angle_gamma   90.00
#
_symmetry.space_group_name_H-M   'P 1'
#
loop_
_entity.id
_entity.type
_entity.pdbx_description
1 polymer ?
#
loop_
_entity_poly.entity_id
_entity_poly.type
_entity_poly.pdbx_seq_one_letter_code
_entity_poly.pdbx_strand_id
1 'polypeptide(L)'
;PHNDGILQGSRFLVFGPGAPDPTPQAALAAAHRHEHGDHEHGDHDHDHHDHAHPDAHGPSHTHDHAGDHDHRPWSEIRASLERADLDAAVRGHALAIFGHLAEAEARVHGIPVERVAFHEVGAWDSIADIAAAAHLVAALGATRWSVGALPLGSG
;
A
#
# COMPACT_ATOMS: atom_id res chain seq x y z
N PRO A 1 -2.02 25.62 -17.59
CA PRO A 1 -0.60 25.91 -17.83
C PRO A 1 0.29 24.96 -17.01
N HIS A 2 1.12 24.06 -17.53
CA HIS A 2 1.54 23.68 -18.88
C HIS A 2 1.48 22.13 -18.96
N ASN A 3 1.15 21.60 -20.15
CA ASN A 3 1.44 20.22 -20.52
C ASN A 3 2.40 20.35 -21.72
N ASP A 4 3.68 20.27 -21.42
CA ASP A 4 4.81 20.55 -22.32
C ASP A 4 5.19 19.35 -23.20
N GLY A 5 4.26 18.40 -23.38
CA GLY A 5 4.09 17.78 -24.68
C GLY A 5 5.14 16.76 -25.14
N ILE A 6 6.12 16.35 -24.33
CA ILE A 6 6.90 15.13 -24.59
C ILE A 6 7.24 14.43 -23.26
N LEU A 7 6.27 13.71 -22.70
CA LEU A 7 6.56 12.63 -21.75
C LEU A 7 6.44 11.30 -22.49
N GLN A 8 7.56 10.63 -22.76
CA GLN A 8 7.55 9.24 -23.18
C GLN A 8 7.59 8.36 -21.93
N GLY A 9 6.51 7.62 -21.69
CA GLY A 9 6.43 6.57 -20.67
C GLY A 9 6.36 5.21 -21.33
N SER A 10 7.11 4.24 -20.81
CA SER A 10 6.98 2.84 -21.21
C SER A 10 5.93 2.16 -20.33
N ARG A 11 4.81 1.71 -20.93
CA ARG A 11 3.82 0.87 -20.25
C ARG A 11 4.30 -0.58 -20.32
N PHE A 12 4.38 -1.26 -19.18
CA PHE A 12 4.62 -2.69 -19.14
C PHE A 12 3.32 -3.40 -18.77
N LEU A 13 2.96 -4.42 -19.55
CA LEU A 13 1.88 -5.34 -19.23
C LEU A 13 2.51 -6.58 -18.62
N VAL A 14 2.04 -7.00 -17.45
CA VAL A 14 2.53 -8.18 -16.75
C VAL A 14 1.50 -9.30 -16.94
N PHE A 15 1.96 -10.45 -17.44
CA PHE A 15 1.13 -11.63 -17.62
C PHE A 15 1.72 -12.82 -16.86
N GLY A 16 0.85 -13.65 -16.29
CA GLY A 16 1.26 -14.92 -15.68
C GLY A 16 1.76 -15.91 -16.74
N PRO A 17 2.67 -16.84 -16.38
CA PRO A 17 3.19 -17.82 -17.32
C PRO A 17 2.06 -18.67 -17.92
N GLY A 18 1.95 -18.66 -19.26
CA GLY A 18 0.95 -19.43 -20.02
C GLY A 18 -0.26 -18.63 -20.51
N ALA A 19 -0.39 -17.35 -20.18
CA ALA A 19 -1.43 -16.51 -20.76
C ALA A 19 -1.06 -16.12 -22.21
N PRO A 20 -1.98 -16.26 -23.19
CA PRO A 20 -1.73 -15.81 -24.56
C PRO A 20 -1.59 -14.28 -24.60
N ASP A 21 -0.66 -13.80 -25.43
CA ASP A 21 -0.38 -12.37 -25.61
C ASP A 21 -1.64 -11.67 -26.15
N PRO A 22 -2.29 -10.77 -25.38
CA PRO A 22 -3.52 -10.14 -25.84
C PRO A 22 -3.21 -9.14 -26.93
N THR A 23 -4.12 -9.01 -27.90
CA THR A 23 -4.03 -7.94 -28.90
C THR A 23 -4.10 -6.57 -28.22
N PRO A 24 -3.48 -5.51 -28.76
CA PRO A 24 -3.50 -4.16 -28.17
C PRO A 24 -4.92 -3.65 -27.88
N GLN A 25 -5.91 -4.08 -28.67
CA GLN A 25 -7.32 -3.73 -28.50
C GLN A 25 -7.98 -4.51 -27.34
N ALA A 26 -7.59 -5.77 -27.11
CA ALA A 26 -8.07 -6.56 -25.97
C ALA A 26 -7.48 -6.07 -24.64
N ALA A 27 -6.21 -5.63 -24.63
CA ALA A 27 -5.57 -5.03 -23.45
C ALA A 27 -6.20 -3.68 -23.03
N LEU A 28 -6.77 -2.94 -23.98
CA LEU A 28 -7.50 -1.70 -23.71
C LEU A 28 -8.90 -1.97 -23.14
N ALA A 29 -9.57 -3.03 -23.62
CA ALA A 29 -10.91 -3.41 -23.16
C ALA A 29 -10.92 -4.08 -21.78
N ALA A 30 -9.84 -4.82 -21.42
CA ALA A 30 -9.73 -5.47 -20.12
C ALA A 30 -9.60 -4.50 -18.93
N ALA A 31 -9.18 -3.25 -19.19
CA ALA A 31 -9.05 -2.21 -18.16
C ALA A 31 -10.41 -1.62 -17.69
N HIS A 32 -11.53 -1.99 -18.33
CA HIS A 32 -12.87 -1.48 -18.02
C HIS A 32 -13.94 -2.59 -17.89
N ARG A 33 -13.61 -3.69 -17.21
CA ARG A 33 -14.62 -4.67 -16.77
C ARG A 33 -14.48 -4.95 -15.28
N HIS A 34 -15.10 -4.11 -14.47
CA HIS A 34 -15.66 -4.57 -13.20
C HIS A 34 -17.12 -4.89 -13.48
N GLU A 35 -17.41 -6.17 -13.75
CA GLU A 35 -18.79 -6.67 -13.65
C GLU A 35 -19.11 -6.75 -12.15
N HIS A 36 -19.90 -5.80 -11.67
CA HIS A 36 -20.65 -5.99 -10.43
C HIS A 36 -21.74 -7.00 -10.76
N GLY A 37 -21.55 -8.25 -10.33
CA GLY A 37 -22.64 -9.22 -10.30
C GLY A 37 -23.71 -8.67 -9.37
N ASP A 38 -24.92 -8.51 -9.89
CA ASP A 38 -26.11 -8.19 -9.12
C ASP A 38 -26.33 -9.29 -8.07
N HIS A 39 -25.91 -9.02 -6.83
CA HIS A 39 -26.33 -9.81 -5.70
C HIS A 39 -27.70 -9.30 -5.26
N GLU A 40 -28.75 -10.03 -5.65
CA GLU A 40 -30.07 -9.88 -5.07
C GLU A 40 -29.97 -10.16 -3.56
N HIS A 41 -30.06 -9.11 -2.74
CA HIS A 41 -30.30 -9.23 -1.31
C HIS A 41 -31.76 -9.64 -1.12
N GLY A 42 -32.01 -10.95 -1.01
CA GLY A 42 -33.26 -11.45 -0.50
C GLY A 42 -33.46 -10.95 0.93
N ASP A 43 -34.56 -10.23 1.15
CA ASP A 43 -35.07 -9.87 2.48
C ASP A 43 -35.21 -11.15 3.31
N HIS A 44 -34.29 -11.34 4.25
CA HIS A 44 -34.44 -12.32 5.32
C HIS A 44 -34.80 -11.57 6.59
N ASP A 45 -36.10 -11.56 6.86
CA ASP A 45 -36.68 -11.18 8.15
C ASP A 45 -36.17 -12.17 9.21
N HIS A 46 -35.27 -11.71 10.08
CA HIS A 46 -34.77 -12.50 11.20
C HIS A 46 -35.54 -12.14 12.46
N ASP A 47 -36.57 -12.94 12.73
CA ASP A 47 -37.25 -13.01 14.02
C ASP A 47 -36.23 -13.21 15.15
N HIS A 48 -36.22 -12.29 16.11
CA HIS A 48 -35.44 -12.38 17.33
C HIS A 48 -35.98 -13.51 18.22
N HIS A 49 -35.29 -14.65 18.24
CA HIS A 49 -35.46 -15.65 19.29
C HIS A 49 -34.42 -15.45 20.40
N ASP A 50 -34.90 -14.93 21.52
CA ASP A 50 -34.22 -14.90 22.81
C ASP A 50 -34.00 -16.35 23.29
N HIS A 51 -32.74 -16.82 23.25
CA HIS A 51 -32.35 -18.10 23.81
C HIS A 51 -31.40 -17.88 24.98
N ALA A 52 -31.96 -17.91 26.20
CA ALA A 52 -31.21 -18.06 27.43
C ALA A 52 -30.64 -19.49 27.51
N HIS A 53 -29.32 -19.63 27.41
CA HIS A 53 -28.60 -20.88 27.71
C HIS A 53 -27.76 -20.72 28.99
N PRO A 54 -27.86 -21.67 29.95
CA PRO A 54 -27.04 -21.68 31.15
C PRO A 54 -25.65 -22.27 30.87
N ASP A 55 -24.63 -21.55 31.36
CA ASP A 55 -23.28 -21.94 31.76
C ASP A 55 -22.71 -23.30 31.27
N ALA A 56 -21.86 -23.23 30.24
CA ALA A 56 -20.78 -24.20 30.03
C ALA A 56 -19.60 -23.51 29.30
N HIS A 57 -18.66 -22.97 30.08
CA HIS A 57 -17.43 -22.37 29.59
C HIS A 57 -16.50 -23.42 28.94
N GLY A 58 -16.60 -23.59 27.62
CA GLY A 58 -15.50 -24.08 26.78
C GLY A 58 -14.44 -23.00 26.61
N PRO A 59 -13.16 -23.35 26.35
CA PRO A 59 -12.08 -22.38 26.37
C PRO A 59 -12.36 -21.27 25.37
N SER A 60 -12.41 -20.03 25.88
CA SER A 60 -12.37 -18.83 25.07
C SER A 60 -11.12 -18.94 24.19
N HIS A 61 -11.32 -19.12 22.89
CA HIS A 61 -10.27 -18.90 21.92
C HIS A 61 -9.93 -17.41 22.00
N THR A 62 -8.95 -17.06 22.82
CA THR A 62 -8.24 -15.80 22.72
C THR A 62 -7.56 -15.83 21.37
N HIS A 63 -8.19 -15.21 20.37
CA HIS A 63 -7.43 -14.75 19.23
C HIS A 63 -6.47 -13.69 19.78
N ASP A 64 -5.27 -14.13 20.16
CA ASP A 64 -4.11 -13.27 20.28
C ASP A 64 -3.87 -12.69 18.89
N HIS A 65 -4.61 -11.64 18.56
CA HIS A 65 -4.18 -10.67 17.57
C HIS A 65 -2.98 -9.96 18.17
N ALA A 66 -1.83 -10.64 18.17
CA ALA A 66 -0.50 -10.08 18.43
C ALA A 66 -0.09 -9.18 17.24
N GLY A 67 -0.97 -8.24 16.91
CA GLY A 67 -0.74 -7.13 16.01
C GLY A 67 -1.13 -5.88 16.79
N ASP A 68 -0.45 -5.65 17.91
CA ASP A 68 -0.29 -4.27 18.37
C ASP A 68 0.36 -3.58 17.16
N HIS A 69 -0.40 -2.73 16.47
CA HIS A 69 0.11 -1.96 15.33
C HIS A 69 1.05 -0.91 15.92
N ASP A 70 2.19 -1.41 16.40
CA ASP A 70 3.17 -0.67 17.15
C ASP A 70 3.67 0.44 16.25
N HIS A 71 3.42 1.66 16.73
CA HIS A 71 3.88 2.87 16.12
C HIS A 71 5.41 2.77 15.96
N ARG A 72 5.93 2.62 14.74
CA ARG A 72 7.36 2.47 14.54
C ARG A 72 8.00 3.85 14.38
N PRO A 73 8.95 4.25 15.25
CA PRO A 73 9.63 5.53 15.10
C PRO A 73 10.37 5.62 13.77
N TRP A 74 10.26 6.76 13.09
CA TRP A 74 11.01 7.01 11.87
C TRP A 74 12.52 6.81 12.08
N SER A 75 13.04 7.23 13.24
CA SER A 75 14.45 7.05 13.62
C SER A 75 14.90 5.58 13.60
N GLU A 76 14.03 4.66 13.98
CA GLU A 76 14.31 3.22 13.98
C GLU A 76 14.34 2.65 12.56
N ILE A 77 13.36 3.00 11.72
CA ILE A 77 13.32 2.60 10.31
C ILE A 77 14.57 3.11 9.58
N ARG A 78 14.90 4.40 9.77
CA ARG A 78 16.12 5.01 9.21
C ARG A 78 17.36 4.23 9.61
N ALA A 79 17.53 3.96 10.90
CA ALA A 79 18.69 3.20 11.40
C ALA A 79 18.72 1.76 10.88
N SER A 80 17.57 1.14 10.64
CA SER A 80 17.46 -0.18 10.02
C SER A 80 17.93 -0.16 8.57
N LEU A 81 17.42 0.78 7.76
CA LEU A 81 17.80 0.96 6.36
C LEU A 81 19.29 1.33 6.20
N GLU A 82 19.83 2.13 7.12
CA GLU A 82 21.26 2.51 7.14
C GLU A 82 22.19 1.32 7.37
N ARG A 83 21.75 0.33 8.17
CA ARG A 83 22.53 -0.88 8.50
C ARG A 83 22.26 -2.04 7.55
N ALA A 84 21.19 -2.00 6.76
CA ALA A 84 20.84 -3.07 5.85
C ALA A 84 21.88 -3.22 4.73
N ASP A 85 22.12 -4.47 4.33
CA ASP A 85 22.98 -4.82 3.19
C ASP A 85 22.25 -4.55 1.87
N LEU A 86 22.14 -3.26 1.55
CA LEU A 86 21.50 -2.74 0.36
C LEU A 86 22.53 -1.98 -0.49
N ASP A 87 22.36 -2.04 -1.80
CA ASP A 87 23.08 -1.16 -2.71
C ASP A 87 22.88 0.31 -2.31
N ALA A 88 23.93 1.12 -2.46
CA ALA A 88 23.92 2.51 -2.00
C ALA A 88 22.80 3.34 -2.63
N ALA A 89 22.49 3.10 -3.91
CA ALA A 89 21.39 3.75 -4.60
C ALA A 89 20.02 3.35 -4.01
N VAL A 90 19.80 2.06 -3.76
CA VAL A 90 18.56 1.53 -3.18
C VAL A 90 18.33 2.11 -1.78
N ARG A 91 19.35 2.07 -0.92
CA ARG A 91 19.29 2.68 0.41
C ARG A 91 18.98 4.18 0.33
N GLY A 92 19.65 4.90 -0.57
CA GLY A 92 19.42 6.33 -0.78
C GLY A 92 17.98 6.65 -1.17
N HIS A 93 17.40 5.88 -2.10
CA HIS A 93 16.01 6.05 -2.51
C HIS A 93 15.02 5.69 -1.39
N ALA A 94 15.21 4.58 -0.68
CA ALA A 94 14.33 4.18 0.42
C ALA A 94 14.30 5.23 1.54
N LEU A 95 15.49 5.72 1.94
CA LEU A 95 15.61 6.80 2.94
C LEU A 95 14.93 8.09 2.48
N ALA A 96 15.06 8.46 1.19
CA ALA A 96 14.41 9.65 0.65
C ALA A 96 12.88 9.53 0.64
N ILE A 97 12.34 8.36 0.22
CA ILE A 97 10.89 8.11 0.21
C ILE A 97 10.32 8.23 1.63
N PHE A 98 10.90 7.50 2.60
CA PHE A 98 10.45 7.60 3.97
C PHE A 98 10.66 9.00 4.58
N GLY A 99 11.72 9.70 4.21
CA GLY A 99 11.95 11.08 4.63
C GLY A 99 10.80 12.00 4.20
N HIS A 100 10.35 11.91 2.95
CA HIS A 100 9.20 12.66 2.46
C HIS A 100 7.89 12.30 3.17
N LEU A 101 7.69 11.01 3.46
CA LEU A 101 6.54 10.57 4.27
C LEU A 101 6.60 11.13 5.68
N ALA A 102 7.77 11.12 6.32
CA ALA A 102 7.96 11.64 7.67
C ALA A 102 7.72 13.16 7.73
N GLU A 103 8.20 13.90 6.74
CA GLU A 103 7.90 15.33 6.61
C GLU A 103 6.40 15.60 6.42
N ALA A 104 5.70 14.76 5.66
CA ALA A 104 4.25 14.88 5.46
C ALA A 104 3.50 14.60 6.77
N GLU A 105 3.81 13.50 7.44
CA GLU A 105 3.24 13.11 8.73
C GLU A 105 3.47 14.19 9.80
N ALA A 106 4.71 14.70 9.90
CA ALA A 106 5.08 15.78 10.79
C ALA A 106 4.23 17.05 10.57
N ARG A 107 3.98 17.41 9.31
CA ARG A 107 3.12 18.55 8.97
C ARG A 107 1.66 18.32 9.34
N VAL A 108 1.12 17.12 9.09
CA VAL A 108 -0.27 16.76 9.41
C VAL A 108 -0.50 16.78 10.92
N HIS A 109 0.47 16.29 11.69
CA HIS A 109 0.35 16.16 13.14
C HIS A 109 0.94 17.31 13.95
N GLY A 110 1.64 18.26 13.31
CA GLY A 110 2.22 19.42 13.98
C GLY A 110 3.38 19.09 14.92
N ILE A 111 4.16 18.05 14.60
CA ILE A 111 5.30 17.59 15.41
C ILE A 111 6.62 17.71 14.66
N PRO A 112 7.79 17.76 15.34
CA PRO A 112 9.09 17.64 14.69
C PRO A 112 9.21 16.30 13.94
N VAL A 113 9.90 16.30 12.79
CA VAL A 113 10.12 15.09 11.97
C VAL A 113 10.82 13.98 12.75
N GLU A 114 11.71 14.35 13.68
CA GLU A 114 12.46 13.41 14.52
C GLU A 114 11.57 12.67 15.53
N ARG A 115 10.35 13.17 15.77
CA ARG A 115 9.35 12.57 16.67
C ARG A 115 8.27 11.78 15.93
N VAL A 116 8.34 11.70 14.60
CA VAL A 116 7.39 10.92 13.80
C VAL A 116 7.51 9.44 14.13
N ALA A 117 6.36 8.81 14.35
CA ALA A 117 6.21 7.37 14.39
C ALA A 117 5.09 6.98 13.43
N PHE A 118 5.32 5.98 12.61
CA PHE A 118 4.38 5.55 11.59
C PHE A 118 3.52 4.39 12.07
N HIS A 119 2.21 4.44 11.80
CA HIS A 119 1.26 3.38 12.16
C HIS A 119 1.07 2.42 11.00
N GLU A 120 0.68 2.96 9.85
CA GLU A 120 0.41 2.16 8.64
C GLU A 120 1.71 1.86 7.90
N VAL A 121 2.44 2.90 7.50
CA VAL A 121 3.69 2.73 6.75
C VAL A 121 4.88 2.25 7.60
N GLY A 122 4.69 2.11 8.92
CA GLY A 122 5.68 1.57 9.85
C GLY A 122 5.67 0.04 9.96
N ALA A 123 4.66 -0.60 9.37
CA ALA A 123 4.53 -2.05 9.30
C ALA A 123 5.53 -2.66 8.32
N TRP A 124 5.88 -3.94 8.55
CA TRP A 124 6.94 -4.62 7.79
C TRP A 124 6.62 -4.81 6.31
N ASP A 125 5.35 -5.04 5.97
CA ASP A 125 4.85 -5.11 4.60
C ASP A 125 5.07 -3.77 3.86
N SER A 126 4.67 -2.66 4.48
CA SER A 126 4.89 -1.31 3.92
C SER A 126 6.37 -0.96 3.78
N ILE A 127 7.20 -1.35 4.74
CA ILE A 127 8.65 -1.17 4.65
C ILE A 127 9.23 -1.98 3.48
N ALA A 128 8.79 -3.22 3.30
CA ALA A 128 9.21 -4.05 2.18
C ALA A 128 8.76 -3.46 0.84
N ASP A 129 7.54 -2.93 0.73
CA ASP A 129 7.03 -2.28 -0.48
C ASP A 129 7.88 -1.07 -0.87
N ILE A 130 8.21 -0.21 0.09
CA ILE A 130 9.05 0.97 -0.16
C ILE A 130 10.48 0.56 -0.54
N ALA A 131 11.05 -0.45 0.11
CA ALA A 131 12.37 -0.98 -0.23
C ALA A 131 12.38 -1.58 -1.65
N ALA A 132 11.34 -2.32 -2.02
CA ALA A 132 11.17 -2.87 -3.37
C ALA A 132 11.00 -1.77 -4.42
N ALA A 133 10.19 -0.74 -4.14
CA ALA A 133 10.05 0.42 -5.01
C ALA A 133 11.39 1.15 -5.18
N ALA A 134 12.15 1.35 -4.11
CA ALA A 134 13.49 1.94 -4.16
C ALA A 134 14.46 1.10 -5.01
N HIS A 135 14.37 -0.23 -4.92
CA HIS A 135 15.15 -1.13 -5.78
C HIS A 135 14.78 -0.96 -7.25
N LEU A 136 13.49 -0.95 -7.59
CA LEU A 136 13.02 -0.75 -8.97
C LEU A 136 13.46 0.62 -9.51
N VAL A 137 13.37 1.67 -8.70
CA VAL A 137 13.83 3.01 -9.09
C VAL A 137 15.32 3.00 -9.43
N ALA A 138 16.14 2.37 -8.60
CA ALA A 138 17.58 2.24 -8.85
C ALA A 138 17.88 1.39 -10.09
N ALA A 139 17.20 0.25 -10.23
CA ALA A 139 17.45 -0.72 -11.30
C ALA A 139 17.03 -0.22 -12.68
N LEU A 140 15.96 0.57 -12.77
CA LEU A 140 15.43 1.07 -14.04
C LEU A 140 16.27 2.21 -14.63
N GLY A 141 17.12 2.87 -13.84
CA GLY A 141 17.97 3.97 -14.31
C GLY A 141 17.19 5.16 -14.89
N ALA A 142 15.91 5.29 -14.53
CA ALA A 142 15.04 6.33 -15.07
C ALA A 142 15.47 7.70 -14.56
N THR A 143 15.59 8.67 -15.47
CA THR A 143 16.04 10.04 -15.16
C THR A 143 14.91 10.94 -14.66
N ARG A 144 13.64 10.53 -14.86
CA ARG A 144 12.46 11.30 -14.45
C ARG A 144 11.30 10.37 -14.11
N TRP A 145 10.55 10.76 -13.08
CA TRP A 145 9.31 10.12 -12.63
C TRP A 145 8.20 11.17 -12.57
N SER A 146 6.96 10.77 -12.82
CA SER A 146 5.79 11.64 -12.67
C SER A 146 4.61 10.85 -12.13
N VAL A 147 3.84 11.46 -11.24
CA VAL A 147 2.60 10.92 -10.69
C VAL A 147 1.47 11.92 -10.94
N GLY A 148 0.27 11.42 -11.26
CA GLY A 148 -0.92 12.24 -11.39
C GLY A 148 -1.51 12.61 -10.02
N ALA A 149 -2.49 13.51 -10.01
CA ALA A 149 -3.29 13.73 -8.80
C ALA A 149 -4.00 12.43 -8.41
N LEU A 150 -4.00 12.11 -7.11
CA LEU A 150 -4.79 10.99 -6.60
C LEU A 150 -6.28 11.32 -6.81
N PRO A 151 -7.08 10.39 -7.37
CA PRO A 151 -8.51 10.58 -7.44
C PRO A 151 -9.06 10.60 -6.00
N LEU A 152 -9.44 11.78 -5.53
CA LEU A 152 -10.13 11.96 -4.26
C LEU A 152 -11.60 11.66 -4.53
N GLY A 153 -12.02 10.41 -4.34
CA GLY A 153 -13.44 10.05 -4.46
C GLY A 153 -14.29 10.96 -3.57
N SER A 154 -15.36 11.54 -4.13
CA SER A 154 -16.46 12.08 -3.34
C SER A 154 -17.39 10.91 -3.06
N GLY A 155 -17.44 10.46 -1.80
CA GLY A 155 -18.34 9.37 -1.40
C GLY A 155 -19.81 9.61 -1.77
#